data_AF-A0A2X1PCQ9-F1
#
_entry.id   AF-A0A2X1PCQ9-F1
#
_cell.length_a   1.000
_cell.length_b   1.000
_cell.length_c   1.000
_cell.angle_alpha   90.00
_cell.angle_beta   90.00
_cell.angle_gamma   90.00
#
_symmetry.space_group_name_H-M   'P 1'
#
loop_
_entity.id
_entity.type
_entity.pdbx_description
1 polymer ?
#
loop_
_entity_poly.entity_id
_entity_poly.type
_entity_poly.pdbx_seq_one_letter_code
_entity_poly.pdbx_strand_id
1 'polypeptide(L)'
;MVFSAAPGCNAIAVVEYVFSSLLMLAERDGFSLYDRTVGIVGVGNVGRRLQARLEALGIKTLLCDPPRADRGDEGDFRSLDELVQRADILTFHTPLFKDGPYKTLHLADEKLIRSLKPGAILINACRGAVVDNTALLTCLNEGQKLSVVLDVWEGEPELNVELLKKVDIGTPHIAGYTLEGKARGTTQVFEAYSKFIGHEQHVALDTLLPAPEFGRITLHGPLDQPTLKRLVHLVYDVRRDDAPLRKVAGIPGEFDKLRKNYLERREWSSLYVICDDASAASLLCKLGFNAVHHPAR
;
A
#
# COMPACT_ATOMS: atom_id res chain seq x y z
N MET A 1 -21.96 23.08 -15.45
CA MET A 1 -21.95 21.67 -14.99
C MET A 1 -20.72 21.51 -14.11
N VAL A 2 -20.86 21.02 -12.87
CA VAL A 2 -19.74 20.82 -11.94
C VAL A 2 -19.63 19.34 -11.59
N PHE A 3 -18.41 18.83 -11.63
CA PHE A 3 -18.07 17.44 -11.33
C PHE A 3 -16.94 17.45 -10.29
N SER A 4 -17.06 16.61 -9.28
CA SER A 4 -16.02 16.37 -8.28
C SER A 4 -15.92 14.89 -7.99
N ALA A 5 -14.69 14.41 -7.77
CA ALA A 5 -14.38 13.07 -7.30
C ALA A 5 -13.62 13.17 -5.96
N ALA A 6 -13.31 12.02 -5.36
CA ALA A 6 -12.56 11.93 -4.11
C ALA A 6 -11.13 11.35 -4.35
N PRO A 7 -10.25 12.04 -5.10
CA PRO A 7 -8.96 11.50 -5.47
C PRO A 7 -8.10 11.23 -4.24
N GLY A 8 -7.65 9.97 -4.12
CA GLY A 8 -6.79 9.54 -3.02
C GLY A 8 -7.52 9.30 -1.70
N CYS A 9 -8.86 9.22 -1.69
CA CYS A 9 -9.64 8.92 -0.48
C CYS A 9 -9.17 7.64 0.22
N ASN A 10 -8.76 6.62 -0.53
CA ASN A 10 -8.26 5.34 -0.04
C ASN A 10 -6.73 5.20 -0.12
N ALA A 11 -5.99 6.27 -0.43
CA ALA A 11 -4.56 6.15 -0.70
C ALA A 11 -3.75 5.73 0.52
N ILE A 12 -4.12 6.23 1.71
CA ILE A 12 -3.45 5.87 2.98
C ILE A 12 -3.63 4.38 3.28
N ALA A 13 -4.84 3.85 3.12
CA ALA A 13 -5.12 2.42 3.30
C ALA A 13 -4.18 1.53 2.48
N VAL A 14 -3.95 1.86 1.21
CA VAL A 14 -3.03 1.10 0.33
C VAL A 14 -1.59 1.22 0.81
N VAL A 15 -1.14 2.40 1.23
CA VAL A 15 0.21 2.59 1.77
C VAL A 15 0.43 1.73 3.01
N GLU A 16 -0.53 1.70 3.93
CA GLU A 16 -0.45 0.92 5.16
C GLU A 16 -0.53 -0.58 4.91
N TYR A 17 -1.23 -1.00 3.85
CA TYR A 17 -1.21 -2.37 3.37
C TYR A 17 0.19 -2.78 2.88
N VAL A 18 0.85 -1.91 2.10
CA VAL A 18 2.23 -2.14 1.62
C VAL A 18 3.19 -2.27 2.80
N PHE A 19 3.13 -1.35 3.77
CA PHE A 19 3.97 -1.42 4.97
C PHE A 19 3.70 -2.67 5.82
N SER A 20 2.43 -3.04 6.04
CA SER A 20 2.09 -4.27 6.75
C SER A 20 2.72 -5.50 6.09
N SER A 21 2.68 -5.56 4.75
CA SER A 21 3.24 -6.65 3.97
C SER A 21 4.77 -6.68 4.06
N LEU A 22 5.42 -5.53 3.88
CA LEU A 22 6.87 -5.40 3.96
C LEU A 22 7.42 -5.76 5.33
N LEU A 23 6.78 -5.31 6.41
CA LEU A 23 7.20 -5.62 7.78
C LEU A 23 6.99 -7.10 8.12
N MET A 24 5.96 -7.74 7.57
CA MET A 24 5.77 -9.20 7.69
C MET A 24 6.90 -9.96 6.99
N LEU A 25 7.20 -9.62 5.73
CA LEU A 25 8.27 -10.26 4.96
C LEU A 25 9.65 -10.02 5.58
N ALA A 26 9.91 -8.81 6.06
CA ALA A 26 11.16 -8.45 6.74
C ALA A 26 11.42 -9.29 7.99
N GLU A 27 10.39 -9.53 8.81
CA GLU A 27 10.50 -10.43 9.97
C GLU A 27 10.70 -11.89 9.53
N ARG A 28 9.92 -12.37 8.56
CA ARG A 28 9.98 -13.77 8.09
C ARG A 28 11.35 -14.13 7.53
N ASP A 29 11.93 -13.26 6.71
CA ASP A 29 13.16 -13.52 5.96
C ASP A 29 14.41 -12.93 6.62
N GLY A 30 14.25 -12.23 7.76
CA GLY A 30 15.35 -11.72 8.57
C GLY A 30 16.15 -10.60 7.90
N PHE A 31 15.48 -9.62 7.29
CA PHE A 31 16.14 -8.44 6.72
C PHE A 31 15.65 -7.11 7.31
N SER A 32 16.51 -6.10 7.24
CA SER A 32 16.18 -4.72 7.59
C SER A 32 15.65 -3.99 6.36
N LEU A 33 14.52 -3.28 6.50
CA LEU A 33 13.96 -2.43 5.45
C LEU A 33 14.86 -1.24 5.14
N TYR A 34 15.65 -0.78 6.12
CA TYR A 34 16.59 0.33 5.97
C TYR A 34 17.73 0.01 4.98
N ASP A 35 18.02 -1.27 4.75
CA ASP A 35 19.05 -1.74 3.81
C ASP A 35 18.49 -1.99 2.40
N ARG A 36 17.18 -1.81 2.19
CA ARG A 36 16.51 -2.07 0.91
C ARG A 36 16.32 -0.79 0.10
N THR A 37 16.29 -0.97 -1.22
CA THR A 37 15.87 0.08 -2.17
C THR A 37 14.47 -0.21 -2.69
N VAL A 38 13.53 0.73 -2.54
CA VAL A 38 12.15 0.61 -2.99
C VAL A 38 11.94 1.39 -4.30
N GLY A 39 11.68 0.68 -5.38
CA GLY A 39 11.24 1.23 -6.66
C GLY A 39 9.72 1.41 -6.68
N ILE A 40 9.26 2.65 -6.84
CA ILE A 40 7.85 3.02 -6.89
C ILE A 40 7.46 3.35 -8.33
N VAL A 41 6.65 2.49 -8.94
CA VAL A 41 6.13 2.67 -10.31
C VAL A 41 4.73 3.29 -10.24
N GLY A 42 4.61 4.55 -10.67
CA GLY A 42 3.41 5.37 -10.52
C GLY A 42 3.44 6.19 -9.22
N VAL A 43 3.69 7.49 -9.32
CA VAL A 43 3.93 8.40 -8.20
C VAL A 43 2.79 9.40 -8.10
N GLY A 44 1.56 8.85 -8.06
CA GLY A 44 0.30 9.59 -7.94
C GLY A 44 -0.13 9.80 -6.48
N ASN A 45 -1.41 9.53 -6.18
CA ASN A 45 -1.94 9.69 -4.81
C ASN A 45 -1.37 8.67 -3.81
N VAL A 46 -1.23 7.40 -4.21
CA VAL A 46 -0.65 6.35 -3.38
C VAL A 46 0.87 6.47 -3.35
N GLY A 47 1.51 6.45 -4.52
CA GLY A 47 2.98 6.43 -4.63
C GLY A 47 3.68 7.57 -3.90
N ARG A 48 3.18 8.82 -3.96
CA ARG A 48 3.77 9.94 -3.19
C ARG A 48 3.66 9.78 -1.67
N ARG A 49 2.55 9.23 -1.18
CA ARG A 49 2.34 8.98 0.25
C ARG A 49 3.22 7.84 0.73
N LEU A 50 3.40 6.81 -0.10
CA LEU A 50 4.36 5.74 0.16
C LEU A 50 5.80 6.29 0.22
N GLN A 51 6.21 7.05 -0.80
CA GLN A 51 7.51 7.71 -0.85
C GLN A 51 7.79 8.52 0.42
N ALA A 52 6.89 9.44 0.79
CA ALA A 52 7.09 10.30 1.95
C ALA A 52 7.32 9.52 3.27
N ARG A 53 6.61 8.40 3.46
CA ARG A 53 6.76 7.54 4.65
C ARG A 53 8.06 6.73 4.61
N LEU A 54 8.47 6.24 3.43
CA LEU A 54 9.73 5.51 3.27
C LEU A 54 10.94 6.44 3.48
N GLU A 55 10.90 7.65 2.91
CA GLU A 55 11.93 8.67 3.11
C GLU A 55 12.02 9.13 4.57
N ALA A 56 10.88 9.24 5.27
CA ALA A 56 10.88 9.54 6.70
C ALA A 56 11.60 8.46 7.54
N LEU A 57 11.59 7.21 7.09
CA LEU A 57 12.36 6.10 7.69
C LEU A 57 13.82 6.05 7.23
N GLY A 58 14.23 6.92 6.31
CA GLY A 58 15.56 6.85 5.69
C GLY A 58 15.73 5.69 4.70
N ILE A 59 14.62 5.09 4.24
CA ILE A 59 14.66 4.02 3.24
C ILE A 59 14.88 4.62 1.86
N LYS A 60 15.79 4.02 1.08
CA LYS A 60 16.11 4.50 -0.27
C LYS A 60 14.93 4.25 -1.21
N THR A 61 14.50 5.28 -1.93
CA THR A 61 13.42 5.18 -2.92
C THR A 61 13.89 5.57 -4.31
N LEU A 62 13.41 4.86 -5.32
CA LEU A 62 13.55 5.20 -6.75
C LEU A 62 12.15 5.42 -7.33
N LEU A 63 11.98 6.45 -8.14
CA LEU A 63 10.67 6.88 -8.61
C LEU A 63 10.57 6.68 -10.12
N CYS A 64 9.51 6.02 -10.60
CA CYS A 64 9.23 5.90 -12.03
C CYS A 64 7.82 6.41 -12.32
N ASP A 65 7.72 7.55 -13.00
CA ASP A 65 6.45 8.11 -13.46
C ASP A 65 6.66 8.96 -14.74
N PRO A 66 6.76 8.32 -15.92
CA PRO A 66 6.98 9.02 -17.18
C PRO A 66 5.98 10.15 -17.46
N PRO A 67 4.65 9.99 -17.23
CA PRO A 67 3.70 11.09 -17.36
C PRO A 67 3.98 12.32 -16.50
N ARG A 68 4.56 12.16 -15.30
CA ARG A 68 4.95 13.29 -14.45
C ARG A 68 6.26 13.91 -14.91
N ALA A 69 7.23 13.09 -15.28
CA ALA A 69 8.51 13.55 -15.85
C ALA A 69 8.28 14.37 -17.12
N ASP A 70 7.45 13.88 -18.05
CA ASP A 70 7.15 14.56 -19.32
C ASP A 70 6.36 15.86 -19.13
N ARG A 71 5.62 15.99 -18.03
CA ARG A 71 4.94 17.23 -17.64
C ARG A 71 5.90 18.27 -17.02
N GLY A 72 7.13 17.87 -16.69
CA GLY A 72 8.11 18.73 -16.02
C GLY A 72 7.88 18.86 -14.51
N ASP A 73 7.21 17.88 -13.87
CA ASP A 73 7.10 17.86 -12.42
C ASP A 73 8.48 17.73 -11.77
N GLU A 74 8.68 18.42 -10.65
CA GLU A 74 9.88 18.22 -9.81
C GLU A 74 9.91 16.80 -9.21
N GLY A 75 11.06 16.15 -9.31
CA GLY A 75 11.32 14.82 -8.78
C GLY A 75 12.45 14.11 -9.52
N ASP A 76 13.18 13.24 -8.83
CA ASP A 76 14.21 12.40 -9.43
C ASP A 76 13.58 11.17 -10.11
N PHE A 77 12.84 11.40 -11.20
CA PHE A 77 12.17 10.37 -11.97
C PHE A 77 13.17 9.58 -12.83
N ARG A 78 13.17 8.27 -12.68
CA ARG A 78 14.02 7.30 -13.35
C ARG A 78 13.20 6.45 -14.32
N SER A 79 13.89 5.77 -15.24
CA SER A 79 13.25 4.79 -16.12
C SER A 79 12.86 3.52 -15.35
N LEU A 80 11.87 2.79 -15.86
CA LEU A 80 11.49 1.49 -15.29
C LEU A 80 12.66 0.51 -15.28
N ASP A 81 13.47 0.50 -16.33
CA ASP A 81 14.68 -0.34 -16.42
C ASP A 81 15.69 -0.04 -15.31
N GLU A 82 15.87 1.25 -14.96
CA GLU A 82 16.76 1.64 -13.86
C GLU A 82 16.23 1.13 -12.51
N LEU A 83 14.90 1.18 -12.29
CA LEU A 83 14.28 0.62 -11.09
C LEU A 83 14.49 -0.89 -11.03
N VAL A 84 14.26 -1.62 -12.12
CA VAL A 84 14.41 -3.09 -12.18
C VAL A 84 15.84 -3.52 -11.84
N GLN A 85 16.84 -2.76 -12.28
CA GLN A 85 18.25 -3.06 -12.02
C GLN A 85 18.68 -2.75 -10.56
N ARG A 86 18.09 -1.71 -9.94
CA ARG A 86 18.60 -1.15 -8.68
C ARG A 86 17.73 -1.47 -7.46
N ALA A 87 16.42 -1.64 -7.63
CA ALA A 87 15.48 -1.84 -6.53
C ALA A 87 15.47 -3.29 -6.03
N ASP A 88 15.40 -3.45 -4.70
CA ASP A 88 15.15 -4.75 -4.06
C ASP A 88 13.64 -5.01 -3.91
N ILE A 89 12.85 -3.95 -3.89
CA ILE A 89 11.40 -3.98 -3.76
C ILE A 89 10.83 -3.16 -4.91
N LEU A 90 9.97 -3.74 -5.75
CA LEU A 90 9.29 -3.05 -6.85
C LEU A 90 7.78 -3.07 -6.60
N THR A 91 7.18 -1.88 -6.49
CA THR A 91 5.74 -1.73 -6.17
C THR A 91 5.01 -0.88 -7.22
N PHE A 92 3.84 -1.35 -7.64
CA PHE A 92 3.05 -0.74 -8.71
C PHE A 92 1.83 0.02 -8.15
N HIS A 93 1.70 1.27 -8.57
CA HIS A 93 0.64 2.21 -8.19
C HIS A 93 0.11 3.02 -9.38
N THR A 94 0.18 2.44 -10.58
CA THR A 94 -0.31 3.05 -11.83
C THR A 94 -1.80 2.75 -12.09
N PRO A 95 -2.50 3.58 -12.87
CA PRO A 95 -3.73 3.16 -13.53
C PRO A 95 -3.45 2.04 -14.55
N LEU A 96 -4.52 1.44 -15.10
CA LEU A 96 -4.42 0.49 -16.21
C LEU A 96 -4.69 1.21 -17.54
N PHE A 97 -3.65 1.41 -18.33
CA PHE A 97 -3.71 1.89 -19.71
C PHE A 97 -3.39 0.73 -20.65
N LYS A 98 -4.30 0.43 -21.59
CA LYS A 98 -4.16 -0.70 -22.52
C LYS A 98 -3.29 -0.36 -23.72
N ASP A 99 -3.20 0.92 -24.07
CA ASP A 99 -2.50 1.47 -25.21
C ASP A 99 -1.89 2.84 -24.86
N GLY A 100 -1.32 3.50 -25.87
CA GLY A 100 -0.65 4.79 -25.72
C GLY A 100 0.79 4.68 -25.22
N PRO A 101 1.49 5.83 -25.12
CA PRO A 101 2.92 5.88 -24.75
C PRO A 101 3.18 5.43 -23.31
N TYR A 102 2.16 5.44 -22.47
CA TYR A 102 2.23 5.04 -21.06
C TYR A 102 1.42 3.76 -20.79
N LYS A 103 1.34 2.85 -21.76
CA LYS A 103 0.69 1.55 -21.60
C LYS A 103 1.21 0.88 -20.32
N THR A 104 0.28 0.46 -19.46
CA THR A 104 0.60 -0.29 -18.23
C THR A 104 0.02 -1.69 -18.21
N LEU A 105 -0.78 -2.08 -19.21
CA LEU A 105 -1.17 -3.47 -19.43
C LEU A 105 0.10 -4.33 -19.63
N HIS A 106 0.30 -5.29 -18.73
CA HIS A 106 1.48 -6.14 -18.66
C HIS A 106 2.78 -5.34 -18.60
N LEU A 107 2.78 -4.25 -17.82
CA LEU A 107 3.99 -3.47 -17.57
C LEU A 107 5.08 -4.33 -16.92
N ALA A 108 4.68 -5.20 -16.00
CA ALA A 108 5.51 -6.30 -15.52
C ALA A 108 5.20 -7.56 -16.33
N ASP A 109 5.77 -7.63 -17.53
CA ASP A 109 5.76 -8.82 -18.39
C ASP A 109 6.83 -9.84 -17.96
N GLU A 110 6.90 -10.98 -18.66
CA GLU A 110 7.89 -12.02 -18.39
C GLU A 110 9.33 -11.51 -18.40
N LYS A 111 9.68 -10.64 -19.36
CA LYS A 111 11.03 -10.10 -19.51
C LYS A 111 11.41 -9.26 -18.29
N LEU A 112 10.52 -8.37 -17.85
CA LEU A 112 10.74 -7.54 -16.66
C LEU A 112 10.85 -8.41 -15.42
N ILE A 113 9.90 -9.34 -15.21
CA ILE A 113 9.87 -10.22 -14.04
C ILE A 113 11.18 -11.01 -13.93
N ARG A 114 11.66 -11.61 -15.03
CA ARG A 114 12.93 -12.36 -15.06
C ARG A 114 14.16 -11.49 -14.80
N SER A 115 14.07 -10.18 -15.04
CA SER A 115 15.16 -9.23 -14.84
C SER A 115 15.26 -8.72 -13.40
N LEU A 116 14.26 -9.01 -12.55
CA LEU A 116 14.28 -8.64 -11.14
C LEU A 116 15.44 -9.33 -10.40
N LYS A 117 16.01 -8.63 -9.43
CA LYS A 117 17.11 -9.14 -8.60
C LYS A 117 16.68 -10.44 -7.89
N PRO A 118 17.58 -11.43 -7.73
CA PRO A 118 17.32 -12.58 -6.87
C PRO A 118 16.96 -12.13 -5.44
N GLY A 119 15.84 -12.62 -4.92
CA GLY A 119 15.30 -12.22 -3.61
C GLY A 119 14.57 -10.87 -3.61
N ALA A 120 14.23 -10.32 -4.77
CA ALA A 120 13.40 -9.12 -4.86
C ALA A 120 11.98 -9.36 -4.34
N ILE A 121 11.29 -8.27 -4.00
CA ILE A 121 9.87 -8.27 -3.62
C ILE A 121 9.08 -7.52 -4.71
N LEU A 122 8.11 -8.18 -5.31
CA LEU A 122 7.15 -7.59 -6.25
C LEU A 122 5.81 -7.33 -5.54
N ILE A 123 5.31 -6.10 -5.61
CA ILE A 123 4.01 -5.73 -5.01
C ILE A 123 3.09 -5.14 -6.08
N ASN A 124 1.90 -5.73 -6.24
CA ASN A 124 0.83 -5.14 -7.03
C ASN A 124 -0.45 -4.98 -6.19
N ALA A 125 -0.77 -3.72 -5.91
CA ALA A 125 -2.03 -3.32 -5.27
C ALA A 125 -2.72 -2.20 -6.08
N CYS A 126 -2.47 -2.13 -7.38
CA CYS A 126 -3.08 -1.14 -8.26
C CYS A 126 -4.19 -1.73 -9.13
N ARG A 127 -3.85 -2.46 -10.19
CA ARG A 127 -4.77 -3.13 -11.12
C ARG A 127 -4.17 -4.46 -11.55
N GLY A 128 -4.99 -5.51 -11.60
CA GLY A 128 -4.53 -6.88 -11.86
C GLY A 128 -3.64 -7.00 -13.08
N ALA A 129 -4.16 -6.57 -14.24
CA ALA A 129 -3.48 -6.68 -15.53
C ALA A 129 -2.27 -5.75 -15.72
N VAL A 130 -1.80 -5.06 -14.68
CA VAL A 130 -0.49 -4.38 -14.74
C VAL A 130 0.66 -5.38 -14.65
N VAL A 131 0.45 -6.49 -13.94
CA VAL A 131 1.35 -7.64 -13.93
C VAL A 131 0.73 -8.72 -14.81
N ASP A 132 1.54 -9.33 -15.68
CA ASP A 132 1.11 -10.54 -16.39
C ASP A 132 1.14 -11.71 -15.40
N ASN A 133 -0.04 -12.14 -14.95
CA ASN A 133 -0.19 -13.17 -13.94
C ASN A 133 0.25 -14.55 -14.45
N THR A 134 0.17 -14.79 -15.76
CA THR A 134 0.61 -16.06 -16.37
C THR A 134 2.13 -16.10 -16.40
N ALA A 135 2.78 -15.03 -16.87
CA ALA A 135 4.23 -14.91 -16.86
C ALA A 135 4.82 -15.01 -15.44
N LEU A 136 4.18 -14.34 -14.47
CA LEU A 136 4.57 -14.41 -13.07
C LEU A 136 4.50 -15.84 -12.52
N LEU A 137 3.41 -16.56 -12.78
CA LEU A 137 3.27 -17.95 -12.36
C LEU A 137 4.34 -18.85 -12.98
N THR A 138 4.66 -18.66 -14.27
CA THR A 138 5.74 -19.39 -14.96
C THR A 138 7.07 -19.17 -14.25
N CYS A 139 7.46 -17.91 -14.00
CA CYS A 139 8.71 -17.57 -13.32
C CYS A 139 8.80 -18.19 -11.91
N LEU A 140 7.71 -18.16 -11.14
CA LEU A 140 7.65 -18.76 -9.80
C LEU A 140 7.74 -20.29 -9.85
N ASN A 141 7.14 -20.93 -10.86
CA ASN A 141 7.23 -22.39 -11.04
C ASN A 141 8.64 -22.85 -11.45
N GLU A 142 9.37 -22.03 -12.18
CA GLU A 142 10.78 -22.27 -12.53
C GLU A 142 11.75 -22.01 -11.36
N GLY A 143 11.23 -21.62 -10.19
CA GLY A 143 12.02 -21.43 -8.99
C GLY A 143 12.78 -20.11 -8.92
N GLN A 144 12.35 -19.09 -9.68
CA GLN A 144 12.89 -17.75 -9.53
C GLN A 144 12.70 -17.29 -8.08
N LYS A 145 13.80 -16.85 -7.44
CA LYS A 145 13.78 -16.32 -6.07
C LYS A 145 13.12 -14.93 -6.08
N LEU A 146 11.81 -14.91 -5.90
CA LEU A 146 10.99 -13.70 -5.92
C LEU A 146 9.91 -13.83 -4.85
N SER A 147 9.80 -12.83 -3.98
CA SER A 147 8.65 -12.70 -3.10
C SER A 147 7.59 -11.81 -3.75
N VAL A 148 6.32 -12.14 -3.57
CA VAL A 148 5.20 -11.54 -4.28
C VAL A 148 4.07 -11.22 -3.32
N VAL A 149 3.55 -10.00 -3.44
CA VAL A 149 2.36 -9.51 -2.75
C VAL A 149 1.36 -9.04 -3.80
N LEU A 150 0.21 -9.72 -3.90
CA LEU A 150 -0.88 -9.34 -4.81
C LEU A 150 -2.15 -9.03 -4.01
N ASP A 151 -2.63 -7.80 -4.11
CA ASP A 151 -4.01 -7.47 -3.73
C ASP A 151 -4.95 -7.53 -4.93
N VAL A 152 -4.43 -7.42 -6.15
CA VAL A 152 -5.22 -7.36 -7.38
C VAL A 152 -4.80 -8.46 -8.35
N TRP A 153 -5.75 -8.96 -9.14
CA TRP A 153 -5.58 -10.15 -9.96
C TRP A 153 -6.08 -9.92 -11.38
N GLU A 154 -5.40 -10.51 -12.37
CA GLU A 154 -6.00 -10.68 -13.68
C GLU A 154 -7.19 -11.63 -13.61
N GLY A 155 -8.29 -11.25 -14.28
CA GLY A 155 -9.50 -12.06 -14.33
C GLY A 155 -10.38 -11.98 -13.08
N GLU A 156 -10.24 -10.97 -12.21
CA GLU A 156 -11.14 -10.80 -11.06
C GLU A 156 -12.63 -10.84 -11.46
N PRO A 157 -13.49 -11.53 -10.68
CA PRO A 157 -13.19 -12.21 -9.40
C PRO A 157 -12.54 -13.61 -9.52
N GLU A 158 -12.46 -14.18 -10.72
CA GLU A 158 -11.86 -15.49 -11.02
C GLU A 158 -10.32 -15.45 -11.10
N LEU A 159 -9.65 -15.18 -9.97
CA LEU A 159 -8.19 -15.19 -9.90
C LEU A 159 -7.58 -16.57 -10.24
N ASN A 160 -6.32 -16.55 -10.68
CA ASN A 160 -5.54 -17.78 -10.87
C ASN A 160 -5.15 -18.40 -9.50
N VAL A 161 -5.80 -19.51 -9.16
CA VAL A 161 -5.62 -20.20 -7.87
C VAL A 161 -4.21 -20.79 -7.71
N GLU A 162 -3.59 -21.25 -8.80
CA GLU A 162 -2.20 -21.75 -8.75
C GLU A 162 -1.21 -20.63 -8.48
N LEU A 163 -1.46 -19.43 -9.01
CA LEU A 163 -0.67 -18.25 -8.66
C LEU A 163 -0.86 -17.88 -7.18
N LEU A 164 -2.08 -17.86 -6.66
CA LEU A 164 -2.32 -17.58 -5.24
C LEU A 164 -1.54 -18.52 -4.31
N LYS A 165 -1.42 -19.81 -4.66
CA LYS A 165 -0.62 -20.77 -3.89
C LYS A 165 0.88 -20.46 -3.88
N LYS A 166 1.37 -19.70 -4.85
CA LYS A 166 2.80 -19.38 -5.03
C LYS A 166 3.20 -18.03 -4.45
N VAL A 167 2.28 -17.07 -4.36
CA VAL A 167 2.58 -15.75 -3.78
C VAL A 167 2.67 -15.81 -2.25
N ASP A 168 3.52 -14.96 -1.68
CA ASP A 168 3.71 -14.85 -0.24
C ASP A 168 2.50 -14.25 0.47
N ILE A 169 1.88 -13.24 -0.16
CA ILE A 169 0.66 -12.58 0.34
C ILE A 169 -0.29 -12.38 -0.84
N GLY A 170 -1.53 -12.86 -0.71
CA GLY A 170 -2.59 -12.69 -1.67
C GLY A 170 -3.88 -12.24 -0.98
N THR A 171 -4.43 -11.08 -1.36
CA THR A 171 -5.68 -10.55 -0.76
C THR A 171 -6.72 -10.20 -1.83
N PRO A 172 -8.02 -10.16 -1.50
CA PRO A 172 -9.09 -10.05 -2.50
C PRO A 172 -9.44 -8.60 -2.84
N HIS A 173 -8.48 -7.81 -3.31
CA HIS A 173 -8.67 -6.42 -3.74
C HIS A 173 -9.30 -5.54 -2.64
N ILE A 174 -8.62 -5.52 -1.49
CA ILE A 174 -9.04 -4.84 -0.24
C ILE A 174 -7.99 -3.88 0.31
N ALA A 175 -6.86 -3.65 -0.37
CA ALA A 175 -5.80 -2.78 0.13
C ALA A 175 -6.33 -1.38 0.49
N GLY A 176 -7.30 -0.89 -0.26
CA GLY A 176 -7.97 0.40 -0.05
C GLY A 176 -9.11 0.42 0.98
N TYR A 177 -9.44 -0.70 1.64
CA TYR A 177 -10.63 -0.83 2.48
C TYR A 177 -10.34 -0.49 3.94
N THR A 178 -10.35 0.80 4.27
CA THR A 178 -10.43 1.29 5.66
C THR A 178 -11.74 2.03 5.89
N LEU A 179 -12.18 2.13 7.14
CA LEU A 179 -13.32 2.99 7.48
C LEU A 179 -13.03 4.45 7.13
N GLU A 180 -11.85 4.93 7.47
CA GLU A 180 -11.36 6.26 7.12
C GLU A 180 -11.40 6.49 5.62
N GLY A 181 -10.94 5.52 4.81
CA GLY A 181 -10.92 5.64 3.35
C GLY A 181 -12.31 5.73 2.75
N LYS A 182 -13.25 4.91 3.23
CA LYS A 182 -14.67 4.95 2.83
C LYS A 182 -15.32 6.29 3.22
N ALA A 183 -15.14 6.73 4.47
CA ALA A 183 -15.69 7.98 4.97
C ALA A 183 -15.09 9.21 4.28
N ARG A 184 -13.78 9.21 4.02
CA ARG A 184 -13.07 10.28 3.30
C ARG A 184 -13.60 10.49 1.89
N GLY A 185 -14.08 9.42 1.24
CA GLY A 185 -14.78 9.51 -0.04
C GLY A 185 -16.01 10.43 0.06
N THR A 186 -16.86 10.21 1.06
CA THR A 186 -18.04 11.04 1.32
C THR A 186 -17.65 12.46 1.76
N THR A 187 -16.69 12.60 2.69
CA THR A 187 -16.26 13.91 3.19
C THR A 187 -15.72 14.80 2.09
N GLN A 188 -14.85 14.30 1.20
CA GLN A 188 -14.28 15.12 0.11
C GLN A 188 -15.35 15.59 -0.88
N VAL A 189 -16.34 14.75 -1.20
CA VAL A 189 -17.46 15.13 -2.06
C VAL A 189 -18.36 16.15 -1.37
N PHE A 190 -18.63 15.97 -0.07
CA PHE A 190 -19.38 16.92 0.74
C PHE A 190 -18.69 18.29 0.76
N GLU A 191 -17.39 18.36 1.05
CA GLU A 191 -16.62 19.61 1.08
C GLU A 191 -16.65 20.31 -0.29
N ALA A 192 -16.40 19.57 -1.38
CA ALA A 192 -16.45 20.10 -2.74
C ALA A 192 -17.84 20.65 -3.12
N TYR A 193 -18.91 19.93 -2.73
CA TYR A 193 -20.27 20.38 -2.96
C TYR A 193 -20.62 21.62 -2.11
N SER A 194 -20.24 21.64 -0.84
CA SER A 194 -20.47 22.75 0.09
C SER A 194 -19.84 24.04 -0.44
N LYS A 195 -18.62 23.95 -0.97
CA LYS A 195 -17.92 25.04 -1.64
C LYS A 195 -18.64 25.50 -2.92
N PHE A 196 -19.09 24.55 -3.74
CA PHE A 196 -19.80 24.86 -4.98
C PHE A 196 -21.08 25.67 -4.76
N ILE A 197 -21.83 25.37 -3.69
CA ILE A 197 -23.06 26.09 -3.34
C ILE A 197 -22.82 27.36 -2.49
N GLY A 198 -21.57 27.75 -2.25
CA GLY A 198 -21.21 28.97 -1.50
C GLY A 198 -21.27 28.84 0.02
N HIS A 199 -21.35 27.61 0.56
CA HIS A 199 -21.41 27.31 1.99
C HIS A 199 -20.26 26.38 2.40
N GLU A 200 -19.02 26.83 2.22
CA GLU A 200 -17.82 26.04 2.51
C GLU A 200 -17.83 25.52 3.95
N GLN A 201 -17.78 24.19 4.08
CA GLN A 201 -17.82 23.46 5.34
C GLN A 201 -16.72 22.40 5.35
N HIS A 202 -16.20 22.14 6.55
CA HIS A 202 -15.20 21.11 6.81
C HIS A 202 -15.68 20.19 7.91
N VAL A 203 -15.43 18.88 7.76
CA VAL A 203 -15.83 17.87 8.76
C VAL A 203 -14.63 16.98 9.07
N ALA A 204 -14.26 16.92 10.35
CA ALA A 204 -13.21 16.04 10.82
C ALA A 204 -13.72 14.58 10.88
N LEU A 205 -12.93 13.64 10.36
CA LEU A 205 -13.33 12.24 10.26
C LEU A 205 -13.55 11.57 11.62
N ASP A 206 -12.81 11.98 12.64
CA ASP A 206 -12.94 11.46 14.01
C ASP A 206 -14.29 11.77 14.66
N THR A 207 -15.00 12.80 14.22
CA THR A 207 -16.37 13.09 14.67
C THR A 207 -17.43 12.20 14.01
N LEU A 208 -17.09 11.51 12.92
CA LEU A 208 -18.00 10.67 12.13
C LEU A 208 -17.79 9.17 12.40
N LEU A 209 -16.56 8.79 12.70
CA LEU A 209 -16.17 7.39 12.86
C LEU A 209 -16.38 6.92 14.30
N PRO A 210 -16.75 5.64 14.51
CA PRO A 210 -16.75 5.07 15.85
C PRO A 210 -15.34 5.03 16.43
N ALA A 211 -15.25 5.04 17.77
CA ALA A 211 -13.97 4.84 18.45
C ALA A 211 -13.36 3.48 18.05
N PRO A 212 -12.05 3.41 17.76
CA PRO A 212 -11.39 2.15 17.43
C PRO A 212 -11.26 1.25 18.68
N GLU A 213 -11.13 -0.05 18.46
CA GLU A 213 -10.91 -1.04 19.53
C GLU A 213 -9.66 -0.71 20.38
N PHE A 214 -8.58 -0.27 19.72
CA PHE A 214 -7.36 0.21 20.35
C PHE A 214 -7.16 1.71 20.05
N GLY A 215 -7.63 2.57 20.95
CA GLY A 215 -7.52 4.03 20.76
C GLY A 215 -6.24 4.67 21.28
N ARG A 216 -5.54 4.05 22.25
CA ARG A 216 -4.35 4.63 22.89
C ARG A 216 -3.33 3.55 23.27
N ILE A 217 -2.04 3.88 23.15
CA ILE A 217 -0.92 3.06 23.64
C ILE A 217 0.26 3.95 24.08
N THR A 218 1.09 3.45 24.99
CA THR A 218 2.36 4.07 25.38
C THR A 218 3.54 3.36 24.74
N LEU A 219 4.51 4.11 24.23
CA LEU A 219 5.80 3.63 23.73
C LEU A 219 6.93 4.18 24.61
N HIS A 220 7.72 3.29 25.19
CA HIS A 220 8.93 3.63 25.96
C HIS A 220 10.17 3.40 25.10
N GLY A 221 11.00 4.43 24.94
CA GLY A 221 12.24 4.37 24.17
C GLY A 221 12.10 4.67 22.67
N PRO A 222 13.20 4.53 21.90
CA PRO A 222 13.23 4.88 20.48
C PRO A 222 12.44 3.90 19.61
N LEU A 223 12.06 4.35 18.42
CA LEU A 223 11.41 3.49 17.42
C LEU A 223 12.44 2.73 16.59
N ASP A 224 12.38 1.40 16.62
CA ASP A 224 13.09 0.49 15.72
C ASP A 224 12.12 -0.30 14.83
N GLN A 225 12.65 -1.08 13.87
CA GLN A 225 11.81 -1.86 12.95
C GLN A 225 10.89 -2.88 13.66
N PRO A 226 11.35 -3.69 14.64
CA PRO A 226 10.48 -4.59 15.40
C PRO A 226 9.35 -3.86 16.12
N THR A 227 9.63 -2.70 16.72
CA THR A 227 8.63 -1.88 17.41
C THR A 227 7.62 -1.28 16.43
N LEU A 228 8.10 -0.75 15.30
CA LEU A 228 7.25 -0.26 14.23
C LEU A 228 6.32 -1.37 13.71
N LYS A 229 6.86 -2.58 13.47
CA LYS A 229 6.05 -3.74 13.06
C LYS A 229 4.93 -4.03 14.05
N ARG A 230 5.22 -4.05 15.35
CA ARG A 230 4.21 -4.30 16.39
C ARG A 230 3.10 -3.26 16.38
N LEU A 231 3.43 -1.97 16.22
CA LEU A 231 2.44 -0.89 16.11
C LEU A 231 1.62 -1.00 14.83
N VAL A 232 2.26 -1.24 13.69
CA VAL A 232 1.59 -1.41 12.39
C VAL A 232 0.63 -2.59 12.42
N HIS A 233 1.08 -3.75 12.91
CA HIS A 233 0.27 -4.98 12.95
C HIS A 233 -0.78 -4.97 14.07
N LEU A 234 -0.63 -4.15 15.11
CA LEU A 234 -1.71 -3.88 16.07
C LEU A 234 -2.92 -3.23 15.38
N VAL A 235 -2.66 -2.30 14.45
CA VAL A 235 -3.73 -1.63 13.68
C VAL A 235 -4.20 -2.50 12.52
N TYR A 236 -3.25 -3.07 11.77
CA TYR A 236 -3.55 -3.92 10.63
C TYR A 236 -2.41 -4.89 10.30
N ASP A 237 -2.69 -6.18 10.42
CA ASP A 237 -1.86 -7.26 9.89
C ASP A 237 -2.52 -7.86 8.65
N VAL A 238 -1.89 -7.68 7.49
CA VAL A 238 -2.35 -8.17 6.18
C VAL A 238 -2.64 -9.68 6.13
N ARG A 239 -1.98 -10.47 6.98
CA ARG A 239 -2.20 -11.92 7.05
C ARG A 239 -3.64 -12.27 7.44
N ARG A 240 -4.35 -11.35 8.12
CA ARG A 240 -5.75 -11.52 8.50
C ARG A 240 -6.68 -11.62 7.28
N ASP A 241 -6.27 -11.07 6.13
CA ASP A 241 -7.05 -11.06 4.89
C ASP A 241 -6.51 -12.07 3.86
N ASP A 242 -5.22 -12.41 3.94
CA ASP A 242 -4.61 -13.47 3.13
C ASP A 242 -5.18 -14.85 3.48
N ALA A 243 -5.27 -15.17 4.77
CA ALA A 243 -5.73 -16.48 5.22
C ALA A 243 -7.18 -16.83 4.78
N PRO A 244 -8.18 -15.92 4.90
CA PRO A 244 -9.52 -16.18 4.38
C PRO A 244 -9.56 -16.41 2.87
N LEU A 245 -8.81 -15.64 2.07
CA LEU A 245 -8.77 -15.84 0.62
C LEU A 245 -8.22 -17.22 0.27
N ARG A 246 -7.10 -17.64 0.88
CA ARG A 246 -6.51 -18.97 0.67
C ARG A 246 -7.47 -20.11 1.02
N LYS A 247 -8.35 -19.91 2.01
CA LYS A 247 -9.33 -20.91 2.45
C LYS A 247 -10.44 -21.15 1.43
N VAL A 248 -10.82 -20.13 0.67
CA VAL A 248 -11.99 -20.16 -0.22
C VAL A 248 -11.65 -20.05 -1.71
N ALA A 249 -10.36 -19.93 -2.05
CA ALA A 249 -9.90 -19.83 -3.42
C ALA A 249 -10.38 -21.01 -4.28
N GLY A 250 -10.88 -20.70 -5.48
CA GLY A 250 -11.48 -21.69 -6.39
C GLY A 250 -12.97 -21.98 -6.14
N ILE A 251 -13.57 -21.41 -5.09
CA ILE A 251 -15.02 -21.48 -4.87
C ILE A 251 -15.67 -20.24 -5.52
N PRO A 252 -16.55 -20.41 -6.53
CA PRO A 252 -17.18 -19.29 -7.23
C PRO A 252 -17.92 -18.33 -6.30
N GLY A 253 -17.67 -17.03 -6.48
CA GLY A 253 -18.31 -15.95 -5.72
C GLY A 253 -17.74 -15.66 -4.33
N GLU A 254 -16.85 -16.50 -3.78
CA GLU A 254 -16.27 -16.24 -2.45
C GLU A 254 -15.33 -15.03 -2.42
N PHE A 255 -14.62 -14.75 -3.53
CA PHE A 255 -13.81 -13.53 -3.67
C PHE A 255 -14.62 -12.26 -3.40
N ASP A 256 -15.79 -12.12 -4.05
CA ASP A 256 -16.66 -10.96 -3.86
C ASP A 256 -17.36 -10.97 -2.49
N LYS A 257 -17.67 -12.15 -1.93
CA LYS A 257 -18.23 -12.24 -0.57
C LYS A 257 -17.25 -11.71 0.48
N LEU A 258 -15.96 -12.03 0.36
CA LEU A 258 -14.92 -11.50 1.26
C LEU A 258 -14.88 -9.96 1.20
N ARG A 259 -15.02 -9.38 0.02
CA ARG A 259 -15.04 -7.92 -0.19
C ARG A 259 -16.32 -7.28 0.34
N LYS A 260 -17.46 -7.88 0.03
CA LYS A 260 -18.79 -7.38 0.40
C LYS A 260 -18.98 -7.39 1.92
N ASN A 261 -18.49 -8.44 2.58
CA ASN A 261 -18.61 -8.63 4.03
C ASN A 261 -17.29 -8.31 4.76
N TYR A 262 -16.44 -7.48 4.17
CA TYR A 262 -15.12 -7.16 4.71
C TYR A 262 -15.26 -6.51 6.10
N LEU A 263 -14.60 -7.12 7.08
CA LEU A 263 -14.60 -6.63 8.46
C LEU A 263 -13.84 -5.30 8.57
N GLU A 264 -14.15 -4.54 9.61
CA GLU A 264 -13.56 -3.24 9.86
C GLU A 264 -12.02 -3.27 9.87
N ARG A 265 -11.44 -2.24 9.25
CA ARG A 265 -10.01 -1.93 9.26
C ARG A 265 -9.86 -0.44 9.50
N ARG A 266 -8.94 -0.06 10.38
CA ARG A 266 -8.59 1.33 10.66
C ARG A 266 -7.27 1.72 9.99
N GLU A 267 -7.04 3.02 9.90
CA GLU A 267 -5.74 3.60 9.53
C GLU A 267 -4.88 3.85 10.79
N TRP A 268 -3.57 3.99 10.64
CA TRP A 268 -2.64 4.24 11.76
C TRP A 268 -2.97 5.50 12.56
N SER A 269 -3.61 6.48 11.93
CA SER A 269 -4.06 7.73 12.57
C SER A 269 -5.13 7.50 13.65
N SER A 270 -5.80 6.35 13.66
CA SER A 270 -6.76 5.96 14.69
C SER A 270 -6.09 5.60 16.03
N LEU A 271 -4.82 5.22 16.01
CA LEU A 271 -4.08 4.83 17.20
C LEU A 271 -3.29 6.03 17.75
N TYR A 272 -3.63 6.47 18.95
CA TYR A 272 -2.89 7.52 19.65
C TYR A 272 -1.70 6.94 20.41
N VAL A 273 -0.47 7.34 20.05
CA VAL A 273 0.78 6.78 20.61
C VAL A 273 1.48 7.82 21.49
N ILE A 274 1.55 7.55 22.78
CA ILE A 274 2.24 8.41 23.75
C ILE A 274 3.68 7.91 23.89
N CYS A 275 4.65 8.69 23.41
CA CYS A 275 6.07 8.34 23.44
C CYS A 275 6.80 9.17 24.49
N ASP A 276 7.76 8.59 25.20
CA ASP A 276 8.68 9.35 26.04
C ASP A 276 9.98 9.77 25.33
N ASP A 277 10.28 9.13 24.19
CA ASP A 277 11.29 9.58 23.23
C ASP A 277 10.70 10.52 22.18
N ALA A 278 11.26 11.73 22.08
CA ALA A 278 10.78 12.77 21.17
C ALA A 278 11.00 12.42 19.69
N SER A 279 12.07 11.67 19.38
CA SER A 279 12.37 11.26 17.99
C SER A 279 11.39 10.19 17.51
N ALA A 280 11.02 9.24 18.37
CA ALA A 280 9.99 8.25 18.12
C ALA A 280 8.63 8.92 17.83
N ALA A 281 8.21 9.89 18.66
CA ALA A 281 6.98 10.65 18.43
C ALA A 281 7.00 11.37 17.07
N SER A 282 8.08 12.08 16.77
CA SER A 282 8.21 12.82 15.50
C SER A 282 8.18 11.90 14.28
N LEU A 283 8.88 10.76 14.35
CA LEU A 283 8.90 9.78 13.28
C LEU A 283 7.53 9.12 13.08
N LEU A 284 6.85 8.69 14.15
CA LEU A 284 5.52 8.10 14.08
C LEU A 284 4.48 9.07 13.47
N CYS A 285 4.56 10.36 13.79
CA CYS A 285 3.73 11.39 13.14
C CYS A 285 3.97 11.47 11.63
N LYS A 286 5.23 11.45 11.17
CA LYS A 286 5.56 11.43 9.74
C LYS A 286 5.05 10.16 9.05
N LEU A 287 4.99 9.04 9.77
CA LEU A 287 4.42 7.78 9.27
C LEU A 287 2.90 7.78 9.23
N GLY A 288 2.23 8.68 9.95
CA GLY A 288 0.77 8.82 9.96
C GLY A 288 0.07 8.25 11.19
N PHE A 289 0.81 7.86 12.23
CA PHE A 289 0.23 7.64 13.56
C PHE A 289 -0.10 8.98 14.22
N ASN A 290 -1.08 8.96 15.15
CA ASN A 290 -1.35 10.10 16.00
C ASN A 290 -0.43 10.05 17.23
N ALA A 291 0.83 10.47 17.08
CA ALA A 291 1.83 10.34 18.15
C ALA A 291 2.11 11.67 18.87
N VAL A 292 2.41 11.59 20.17
CA VAL A 292 2.83 12.75 20.96
C VAL A 292 4.02 12.41 21.85
N HIS A 293 4.85 13.42 22.12
CA HIS A 293 5.89 13.31 23.14
C HIS A 293 5.33 13.71 24.51
N HIS A 294 5.47 12.82 25.48
CA HIS A 294 5.19 13.09 26.88
C HIS A 294 6.41 12.71 27.70
N PRO A 295 7.15 13.68 28.27
CA PRO A 295 8.36 13.39 29.04
C PRO A 295 8.06 12.42 30.18
N ALA A 296 8.85 11.34 30.29
CA ALA A 296 8.81 10.49 31.46
C ALA A 296 9.13 11.34 32.71
N ARG A 297 8.33 11.18 33.78
CA ARG A 297 8.64 11.74 35.09
C ARG A 297 9.76 10.97 35.77
#